data_AF-A0ABD0N9U3-F1
#
_entry.id   AF-A0ABD0N9U3-F1
#
_cell.length_a   1.000
_cell.length_b   1.000
_cell.length_c   1.000
_cell.angle_alpha   90.00
_cell.angle_beta   90.00
_cell.angle_gamma   90.00
#
_symmetry.space_group_name_H-M   'P 1'
#
loop_
_entity.id
_entity.type
_entity.pdbx_description
1 polymer ?
#
loop_
_entity_poly.entity_id
_entity_poly.type
_entity_poly.pdbx_seq_one_letter_code
_entity_poly.pdbx_strand_id
1 'polypeptide(L)'
;TMGNATAICSDKTGTLTTNRMTVVQAYINDQHFREIPDPSQINPNTLEMIVNAISINCAYTSKIMPPDVEGGLPKQVGNKTECGLLGFLLDLKRDYVPEKLYKVYTFNSVRKSMSTVVQMPDGSFRLYSKGASEILLKKCSAVLGANGEARSFKPRDRDEMVKKVIEPMACEGLRTICIGYRDLPGDPEPDWDSEAEIVTDLTCIAVVGIEDPVRPEVPEAIRKCQRAGITVRMVTGDNINTARAIAAKCGIIQPGDDFLCLEGKDFNRRIRNEKGE
;
A
#
# COMPACT_ATOMS: atom_id res chain seq x y z
N THR A 1 37.65 10.38 -9.90
CA THR A 1 36.47 9.53 -10.24
C THR A 1 35.41 9.37 -9.15
N MET A 2 35.49 10.06 -7.99
CA MET A 2 34.29 10.61 -7.31
C MET A 2 34.48 12.09 -6.95
N GLY A 3 35.72 12.51 -6.67
CA GLY A 3 36.04 13.91 -6.39
C GLY A 3 35.82 14.92 -7.55
N ASN A 4 35.55 14.44 -8.77
CA ASN A 4 35.23 15.29 -9.94
C ASN A 4 33.77 15.11 -10.40
N ALA A 5 32.93 14.41 -9.64
CA ALA A 5 31.55 14.18 -10.03
C ALA A 5 30.75 15.49 -9.91
N THR A 6 30.06 15.87 -10.98
CA THR A 6 29.18 17.05 -11.01
C THR A 6 27.70 16.67 -10.94
N ALA A 7 27.38 15.39 -11.18
CA ALA A 7 26.03 14.87 -11.15
C ALA A 7 25.98 13.47 -10.54
N ILE A 8 24.90 13.19 -9.80
CA ILE A 8 24.57 11.86 -9.28
C ILE A 8 23.18 11.51 -9.78
N CYS A 9 23.03 10.39 -10.47
CA CYS A 9 21.74 9.80 -10.81
C CYS A 9 21.49 8.63 -9.84
N SER A 10 20.48 8.77 -8.98
CA SER A 10 20.14 7.75 -7.99
C SER A 10 18.81 7.10 -8.33
N ASP A 11 18.76 5.77 -8.23
CA ASP A 11 17.47 5.08 -8.10
C ASP A 11 16.82 5.46 -6.77
N LYS A 12 15.49 5.31 -6.69
CA LYS A 12 14.69 5.54 -5.50
C LYS A 12 14.67 4.29 -4.61
N THR A 13 14.18 3.16 -5.15
CA THR A 13 13.85 1.97 -4.36
C THR A 13 15.11 1.25 -3.87
N GLY A 14 15.29 1.15 -2.56
CA GLY A 14 16.42 0.43 -1.97
C GLY A 14 17.74 1.19 -1.97
N THR A 15 17.86 2.26 -2.77
CA THR A 15 18.99 3.21 -2.71
C THR A 15 18.67 4.38 -1.78
N LEU A 16 17.70 5.24 -2.15
CA LEU A 16 17.28 6.38 -1.32
C LEU A 16 16.33 5.94 -0.20
N THR A 17 15.51 4.94 -0.49
CA THR A 17 14.58 4.35 0.46
C THR A 17 15.12 3.03 1.02
N THR A 18 14.50 2.58 2.11
CA THR A 18 14.89 1.34 2.79
C THR A 18 14.43 0.08 2.07
N ASN A 19 13.55 0.19 1.05
CA ASN A 19 12.85 -0.93 0.41
C ASN A 19 12.11 -1.81 1.44
N ARG A 20 11.51 -1.13 2.42
CA ARG A 20 10.76 -1.72 3.53
C ARG A 20 9.43 -0.99 3.62
N MET A 21 8.41 -1.53 2.97
CA MET A 21 7.11 -0.87 2.95
C MET A 21 6.50 -0.92 4.36
N THR A 22 5.97 0.20 4.84
CA THR A 22 5.32 0.33 6.15
C THR A 22 4.00 1.06 5.99
N VAL A 23 2.96 0.58 6.67
CA VAL A 23 1.74 1.38 6.82
C VAL A 23 2.08 2.59 7.68
N VAL A 24 1.66 3.77 7.27
CA VAL A 24 1.87 5.03 8.00
C VAL A 24 0.57 5.77 8.27
N GLN A 25 -0.46 5.50 7.48
CA GLN A 25 -1.80 6.04 7.68
C GLN A 25 -2.86 4.95 7.49
N ALA A 26 -3.99 5.10 8.16
CA ALA A 26 -5.11 4.21 8.02
C ALA A 26 -6.44 4.97 8.11
N TYR A 27 -7.43 4.53 7.35
CA TYR A 27 -8.82 4.93 7.49
C TYR A 27 -9.62 3.73 7.95
N ILE A 28 -10.12 3.78 9.17
CA ILE A 28 -10.78 2.68 9.88
C ILE A 28 -11.95 3.26 10.68
N ASN A 29 -13.12 2.60 10.67
CA ASN A 29 -14.28 2.99 11.48
C ASN A 29 -14.67 4.49 11.33
N ASP A 30 -14.76 4.96 10.08
CA ASP A 30 -15.04 6.36 9.70
C ASP A 30 -13.98 7.41 10.11
N GLN A 31 -12.83 6.99 10.65
CA GLN A 31 -11.76 7.88 11.11
C GLN A 31 -10.47 7.74 10.27
N HIS A 32 -9.89 8.89 9.87
CA HIS A 32 -8.58 8.96 9.21
C HIS A 32 -7.46 9.17 10.24
N PHE A 33 -6.67 8.15 10.47
CA PHE A 33 -5.47 8.17 11.27
C PHE A 33 -4.25 8.48 10.39
N ARG A 34 -3.53 9.56 10.72
CA ARG A 34 -2.29 9.97 10.02
C ARG A 34 -1.02 9.36 10.63
N GLU A 35 -1.20 8.59 11.69
CA GLU A 35 -0.20 7.76 12.36
C GLU A 35 -0.86 6.42 12.68
N ILE A 36 -0.07 5.44 13.12
CA ILE A 36 -0.64 4.15 13.53
C ILE A 36 -1.51 4.36 14.78
N PRO A 37 -2.81 4.04 14.74
CA PRO A 37 -3.68 4.16 15.92
C PRO A 37 -3.27 3.17 17.01
N ASP A 38 -3.48 3.53 18.27
CA ASP A 38 -3.47 2.52 19.34
C ASP A 38 -4.66 1.56 19.14
N PRO A 39 -4.50 0.24 19.37
CA PRO A 39 -5.58 -0.73 19.20
C PRO A 39 -6.87 -0.41 19.97
N SER A 40 -6.78 0.34 21.08
CA SER A 40 -7.96 0.78 21.86
C SER A 40 -8.83 1.80 21.13
N GLN A 41 -8.31 2.45 20.08
CA GLN A 41 -9.03 3.43 19.25
C GLN A 41 -9.82 2.77 18.11
N ILE A 42 -9.59 1.48 17.86
CA ILE A 42 -10.28 0.70 16.82
C ILE A 42 -11.38 -0.12 17.49
N ASN A 43 -12.55 -0.20 16.85
CA ASN A 43 -13.61 -1.07 17.32
C ASN A 43 -13.10 -2.53 17.39
N PRO A 44 -13.31 -3.29 18.49
CA PRO A 44 -12.77 -4.63 18.66
C PRO A 44 -13.11 -5.59 17.51
N ASN A 45 -14.35 -5.57 17.02
CA ASN A 45 -14.78 -6.42 15.90
C ASN A 45 -14.06 -6.04 14.61
N THR A 46 -13.87 -4.75 14.36
CA THR A 46 -13.13 -4.27 13.18
C THR A 46 -11.65 -4.62 13.27
N LEU A 47 -11.05 -4.52 14.46
CA LEU A 47 -9.67 -4.91 14.69
C LEU A 47 -9.46 -6.40 14.39
N GLU A 48 -10.37 -7.26 14.85
CA GLU A 48 -10.34 -8.69 14.53
C GLU A 48 -10.50 -8.95 13.01
N MET A 49 -11.42 -8.24 12.35
CA MET A 49 -11.56 -8.32 10.89
C MET A 49 -10.30 -7.88 10.14
N ILE A 50 -9.60 -6.83 10.60
CA ILE A 50 -8.32 -6.38 10.04
C ILE A 50 -7.26 -7.48 10.20
N VAL A 51 -7.13 -8.05 11.40
CA VAL A 51 -6.17 -9.14 11.69
C VAL A 51 -6.42 -10.32 10.75
N ASN A 52 -7.65 -10.80 10.66
CA ASN A 52 -7.99 -11.94 9.82
C ASN A 52 -7.77 -11.62 8.34
N ALA A 53 -8.30 -10.49 7.85
CA ALA A 53 -8.20 -10.11 6.45
C ALA A 53 -6.75 -9.97 5.96
N ILE A 54 -5.89 -9.36 6.78
CA ILE A 54 -4.47 -9.18 6.46
C ILE A 54 -3.72 -10.52 6.58
N SER A 55 -3.91 -11.26 7.69
CA SER A 55 -3.21 -12.53 7.92
C SER A 55 -3.48 -13.53 6.80
N ILE A 56 -4.75 -13.71 6.45
CA ILE A 56 -5.19 -14.68 5.44
C ILE A 56 -4.73 -14.27 4.03
N ASN A 57 -4.81 -12.99 3.67
CA ASN A 57 -4.37 -12.56 2.34
C ASN A 57 -2.86 -12.46 2.19
N CYS A 58 -2.08 -12.26 3.27
CA CYS A 58 -0.67 -11.88 3.18
C CYS A 58 0.29 -12.95 3.68
N ALA A 59 -0.05 -13.67 4.74
CA ALA A 59 0.90 -14.54 5.45
C ALA A 59 1.28 -15.82 4.67
N TYR A 60 0.56 -16.14 3.59
CA TYR A 60 0.83 -17.35 2.80
C TYR A 60 2.03 -17.20 1.84
N THR A 61 2.31 -15.97 1.37
CA THR A 61 3.45 -15.64 0.48
C THR A 61 4.48 -14.72 1.10
N SER A 62 4.12 -14.03 2.19
CA SER A 62 4.95 -12.99 2.80
C SER A 62 5.08 -13.20 4.29
N LYS A 63 6.24 -12.85 4.84
CA LYS A 63 6.54 -13.01 6.26
C LYS A 63 7.46 -11.91 6.77
N ILE A 64 7.22 -11.48 8.00
CA ILE A 64 8.18 -10.69 8.77
C ILE A 64 9.00 -11.65 9.64
N MET A 65 10.31 -11.62 9.45
CA MET A 65 11.28 -12.42 10.20
C MET A 65 12.05 -11.52 11.17
N PRO A 66 12.63 -12.09 12.24
CA PRO A 66 13.57 -11.37 13.10
C PRO A 66 14.71 -10.74 12.29
N PRO A 67 15.35 -9.67 12.81
CA PRO A 67 16.51 -9.08 12.18
C PRO A 67 17.69 -10.07 12.14
N ASP A 68 18.54 -9.95 11.12
CA ASP A 68 19.77 -10.75 11.01
C ASP A 68 20.84 -10.32 12.07
N VAL A 69 20.68 -9.13 12.67
CA VAL A 69 21.59 -8.54 13.66
C VAL A 69 20.80 -8.01 14.85
N GLU A 70 21.34 -8.14 16.06
CA GLU A 70 20.70 -7.67 17.29
C GLU A 70 20.48 -6.13 17.24
N GLY A 71 19.27 -5.68 17.59
CA GLY A 71 18.87 -4.28 17.44
C GLY A 71 18.54 -3.84 16.00
N GLY A 72 18.66 -4.74 15.02
CA GLY A 72 18.31 -4.48 13.63
C GLY A 72 16.80 -4.42 13.38
N LEU A 73 16.42 -3.91 12.21
CA LEU A 73 15.03 -3.88 11.77
C LEU A 73 14.55 -5.27 11.28
N PRO A 74 13.30 -5.70 11.57
CA PRO A 74 12.76 -6.98 11.14
C PRO A 74 12.86 -7.22 9.62
N LYS A 75 13.16 -8.42 9.15
CA LYS A 75 13.33 -8.71 7.73
C LYS A 75 11.98 -8.97 7.04
N GLN A 76 11.74 -8.30 5.91
CA GLN A 76 10.55 -8.51 5.08
C GLN A 76 10.86 -9.49 3.94
N VAL A 77 10.25 -10.69 3.96
CA VAL A 77 10.41 -11.74 2.94
C VAL A 77 9.11 -11.88 2.15
N GLY A 78 9.20 -11.91 0.82
CA GLY A 78 8.03 -11.95 -0.08
C GLY A 78 7.68 -10.58 -0.65
N ASN A 79 6.39 -10.34 -0.91
CA ASN A 79 5.93 -9.08 -1.44
C ASN A 79 6.04 -7.99 -0.37
N LYS A 80 6.74 -6.89 -0.68
CA LYS A 80 7.00 -5.82 0.28
C LYS A 80 5.73 -5.13 0.78
N THR A 81 4.72 -4.96 -0.08
CA THR A 81 3.42 -4.35 0.30
C THR A 81 2.71 -5.23 1.33
N GLU A 82 2.69 -6.55 1.08
CA GLU A 82 2.09 -7.52 2.00
C GLU A 82 2.85 -7.55 3.32
N CYS A 83 4.19 -7.47 3.28
CA CYS A 83 4.99 -7.34 4.48
C CYS A 83 4.69 -6.05 5.25
N GLY A 84 4.39 -4.94 4.56
CA GLY A 84 3.94 -3.70 5.20
C GLY A 84 2.60 -3.86 5.91
N LEU A 85 1.66 -4.61 5.32
CA LEU A 85 0.39 -4.95 5.95
C LEU A 85 0.57 -5.89 7.15
N LEU A 86 1.43 -6.91 7.05
CA LEU A 86 1.76 -7.77 8.19
C LEU A 86 2.45 -6.97 9.31
N GLY A 87 3.28 -5.98 8.94
CA GLY A 87 3.95 -5.08 9.88
C GLY A 87 2.93 -4.24 10.65
N PHE A 88 1.91 -3.77 9.95
CA PHE A 88 0.80 -3.04 10.58
C PHE A 88 0.08 -3.85 11.66
N LEU A 89 -0.08 -5.17 11.48
CA LEU A 89 -0.63 -6.02 12.55
C LEU A 89 0.27 -6.05 13.80
N LEU A 90 1.58 -6.16 13.60
CA LEU A 90 2.56 -6.13 14.69
C LEU A 90 2.56 -4.76 15.40
N ASP A 91 2.46 -3.68 14.64
CA ASP A 91 2.36 -2.32 15.19
C ASP A 91 1.05 -2.13 15.98
N LEU A 92 -0.03 -2.82 15.57
CA LEU A 92 -1.28 -2.94 16.33
C LEU A 92 -1.21 -3.97 17.48
N LYS A 93 -0.02 -4.46 17.84
CA LYS A 93 0.20 -5.42 18.94
C LYS A 93 -0.59 -6.73 18.75
N ARG A 94 -0.79 -7.15 17.49
CA ARG A 94 -1.48 -8.40 17.13
C ARG A 94 -0.55 -9.34 16.39
N ASP A 95 -0.53 -10.59 16.82
CA ASP A 95 0.12 -11.66 16.08
C ASP A 95 -0.74 -12.08 14.89
N TYR A 96 -0.08 -12.65 13.88
CA TYR A 96 -0.73 -13.22 12.71
C TYR A 96 -0.33 -14.69 12.57
N VAL A 97 -1.29 -15.54 12.23
CA VAL A 97 -1.06 -16.97 12.02
C VAL A 97 -1.53 -17.32 10.62
N PRO A 98 -0.76 -18.13 9.85
CA PRO A 98 -1.24 -18.67 8.58
C PRO A 98 -2.47 -19.56 8.80
N GLU A 99 -3.53 -19.32 8.06
CA GLU A 99 -4.72 -20.18 8.06
C GLU A 99 -4.75 -21.13 6.86
N LYS A 100 -5.61 -22.16 6.96
CA LYS A 100 -5.89 -23.06 5.85
C LYS A 100 -6.74 -22.33 4.80
N LEU A 101 -6.17 -22.14 3.62
CA LEU A 101 -6.82 -21.45 2.51
C LEU A 101 -7.69 -22.43 1.70
N TYR A 102 -8.84 -21.95 1.21
CA TYR A 102 -9.72 -22.71 0.32
C TYR A 102 -9.41 -22.45 -1.16
N LYS A 103 -9.42 -21.16 -1.55
CA LYS A 103 -9.11 -20.71 -2.93
C LYS A 103 -8.34 -19.40 -2.86
N VAL A 104 -7.39 -19.22 -3.77
CA VAL A 104 -6.62 -17.95 -3.89
C VAL A 104 -6.74 -17.43 -5.31
N TYR A 105 -7.26 -16.21 -5.44
CA TYR A 105 -7.19 -15.41 -6.65
C TYR A 105 -5.93 -14.54 -6.56
N THR A 106 -4.89 -14.95 -7.27
CA THR A 106 -3.57 -14.29 -7.24
C THR A 106 -3.63 -12.84 -7.72
N PHE A 107 -2.55 -12.07 -7.55
CA PHE A 107 -2.56 -10.71 -8.08
C PHE A 107 -2.60 -10.72 -9.62
N ASN A 108 -3.48 -9.90 -10.21
CA ASN A 108 -3.50 -9.64 -11.65
C ASN A 108 -3.48 -8.13 -11.91
N SER A 109 -2.63 -7.70 -12.83
CA SER A 109 -2.34 -6.29 -13.12
C SER A 109 -3.52 -5.49 -13.69
N VAL A 110 -4.49 -6.17 -14.32
CA VAL A 110 -5.73 -5.56 -14.82
C VAL A 110 -6.67 -5.26 -13.66
N ARG A 111 -6.86 -6.22 -12.74
CA ARG A 111 -7.73 -6.05 -11.57
C ARG A 111 -7.08 -5.29 -10.41
N LYS A 112 -5.74 -5.25 -10.36
CA LYS A 112 -4.92 -4.71 -9.27
C LYS A 112 -5.36 -5.14 -7.87
N SER A 113 -5.84 -6.38 -7.74
CA SER A 113 -6.29 -6.96 -6.48
C SER A 113 -5.90 -8.44 -6.40
N MET A 114 -5.88 -8.92 -5.16
CA MET A 114 -5.73 -10.32 -4.78
C MET A 114 -6.83 -10.63 -3.76
N SER A 115 -7.37 -11.83 -3.82
CA SER A 115 -8.39 -12.27 -2.89
C SER A 115 -8.16 -13.71 -2.47
N THR A 116 -8.48 -14.02 -1.21
CA THR A 116 -8.36 -15.35 -0.62
C THR A 116 -9.69 -15.74 0.00
N VAL A 117 -10.13 -16.96 -0.28
CA VAL A 117 -11.34 -17.57 0.28
C VAL A 117 -10.92 -18.53 1.39
N VAL A 118 -11.63 -18.44 2.52
CA VAL A 118 -11.59 -19.43 3.60
C VAL A 118 -12.99 -20.00 3.82
N GLN A 119 -13.04 -21.25 4.26
CA GLN A 119 -14.28 -21.91 4.65
C GLN A 119 -14.53 -21.68 6.14
N MET A 120 -15.73 -21.23 6.47
CA MET A 120 -16.17 -20.96 7.84
C MET A 120 -16.64 -22.26 8.52
N PRO A 121 -16.66 -22.33 9.87
CA PRO A 121 -17.07 -23.54 10.60
C PRO A 121 -18.51 -24.00 10.32
N ASP A 122 -19.39 -23.08 9.93
CA ASP A 122 -20.79 -23.35 9.58
C ASP A 122 -20.97 -23.84 8.13
N GLY A 123 -19.88 -24.01 7.37
CA GLY A 123 -19.87 -24.44 5.98
C GLY A 123 -20.02 -23.29 4.98
N SER A 124 -20.27 -22.06 5.43
CA SER A 124 -20.24 -20.86 4.58
C SER A 124 -18.81 -20.50 4.18
N PHE A 125 -18.65 -19.51 3.31
CA PHE A 125 -17.35 -19.04 2.86
C PHE A 125 -17.17 -17.55 3.15
N ARG A 126 -15.94 -17.17 3.49
CA ARG A 126 -15.53 -15.77 3.60
C ARG A 126 -14.40 -15.50 2.62
N LEU A 127 -14.65 -14.54 1.73
CA LEU A 127 -13.65 -13.97 0.85
C LEU A 127 -13.04 -12.74 1.55
N TYR A 128 -11.73 -12.68 1.64
CA TYR A 128 -11.01 -11.45 1.96
C TYR A 128 -10.28 -10.95 0.72
N SER A 129 -10.25 -9.65 0.50
CA SER A 129 -9.61 -9.04 -0.67
C SER A 129 -8.76 -7.83 -0.28
N LYS A 130 -7.62 -7.68 -0.97
CA LYS A 130 -6.77 -6.49 -0.90
C LYS A 130 -6.41 -6.01 -2.31
N GLY A 131 -6.35 -4.71 -2.50
CA GLY A 131 -6.01 -4.15 -3.81
C GLY A 131 -5.88 -2.64 -3.81
N ALA A 132 -5.58 -2.08 -4.98
CA ALA A 132 -5.56 -0.63 -5.18
C ALA A 132 -6.90 -0.02 -4.74
N SER A 133 -6.83 1.01 -3.90
CA SER A 133 -8.00 1.51 -3.17
C SER A 133 -9.10 1.98 -4.13
N GLU A 134 -8.74 2.76 -5.14
CA GLU A 134 -9.69 3.30 -6.12
C GLU A 134 -10.38 2.24 -7.00
N ILE A 135 -9.81 1.03 -7.08
CA ILE A 135 -10.40 -0.09 -7.83
C ILE A 135 -11.27 -0.94 -6.92
N LEU A 136 -10.77 -1.31 -5.74
CA LEU A 136 -11.50 -2.19 -4.84
C LEU A 136 -12.73 -1.50 -4.23
N LEU A 137 -12.64 -0.20 -3.92
CA LEU A 137 -13.78 0.57 -3.41
C LEU A 137 -14.99 0.52 -4.37
N LYS A 138 -14.77 0.51 -5.69
CA LYS A 138 -15.85 0.41 -6.68
C LYS A 138 -16.64 -0.91 -6.59
N LYS A 139 -16.00 -1.94 -6.05
CA LYS A 139 -16.58 -3.27 -5.80
C LYS A 139 -17.20 -3.38 -4.41
N CYS A 140 -17.06 -2.37 -3.55
CA CYS A 140 -17.66 -2.36 -2.23
C CYS A 140 -19.09 -1.80 -2.29
N SER A 141 -20.02 -2.51 -1.64
CA SER A 141 -21.42 -2.13 -1.42
C SER A 141 -21.69 -1.73 0.04
N ALA A 142 -20.78 -2.11 0.95
CA ALA A 142 -20.82 -1.75 2.36
C ALA A 142 -19.44 -1.29 2.88
N VAL A 143 -19.42 -0.68 4.07
CA VAL A 143 -18.23 -0.25 4.80
C VAL A 143 -18.46 -0.44 6.31
N LEU A 144 -17.42 -0.81 7.06
CA LEU A 144 -17.49 -0.88 8.52
C LEU A 144 -17.51 0.53 9.12
N GLY A 145 -18.61 0.88 9.78
CA GLY A 145 -18.79 2.17 10.45
C GLY A 145 -18.15 2.24 11.84
N ALA A 146 -18.31 3.36 12.52
CA ALA A 146 -17.74 3.61 13.86
C ALA A 146 -18.05 2.51 14.92
N ASN A 147 -19.24 1.90 14.84
CA ASN A 147 -19.67 0.84 15.76
C ASN A 147 -19.15 -0.57 15.40
N GLY A 148 -18.38 -0.69 14.32
CA GLY A 148 -17.89 -1.97 13.80
C GLY A 148 -18.92 -2.78 13.01
N GLU A 149 -20.10 -2.20 12.73
CA GLU A 149 -21.12 -2.83 11.91
C GLU A 149 -21.02 -2.35 10.46
N ALA A 150 -21.42 -3.22 9.53
CA ALA A 150 -21.48 -2.89 8.12
C ALA A 150 -22.65 -1.93 7.85
N ARG A 151 -22.36 -0.79 7.24
CA ARG A 151 -23.36 0.16 6.73
C ARG A 151 -23.31 0.22 5.21
N SER A 152 -24.43 0.60 4.60
CA SER A 152 -24.49 0.83 3.15
C SER A 152 -23.42 1.84 2.71
N PHE A 153 -22.73 1.52 1.60
CA PHE A 153 -21.66 2.31 1.04
C PHE A 153 -22.03 2.73 -0.39
N LYS A 154 -22.77 3.84 -0.47
CA LYS A 154 -23.35 4.32 -1.72
C LYS A 154 -22.27 4.92 -2.64
N PRO A 155 -22.53 5.06 -3.95
CA PRO A 155 -21.60 5.71 -4.88
C PRO A 155 -21.03 7.04 -4.36
N ARG A 156 -21.89 7.89 -3.80
CA ARG A 156 -21.46 9.16 -3.20
C ARG A 156 -20.50 8.99 -2.03
N ASP A 157 -20.72 8.02 -1.15
CA ASP A 157 -19.85 7.78 0.01
C ASP A 157 -18.46 7.32 -0.45
N ARG A 158 -18.42 6.50 -1.52
CA ARG A 158 -17.18 6.03 -2.15
C ARG A 158 -16.41 7.20 -2.75
N ASP A 159 -17.08 8.07 -3.49
CA ASP A 159 -16.46 9.26 -4.11
C ASP A 159 -15.94 10.22 -3.02
N GLU A 160 -16.69 10.39 -1.93
CA GLU A 160 -16.25 11.19 -0.79
C GLU A 160 -15.01 10.59 -0.10
N MET A 161 -14.95 9.26 0.08
CA MET A 161 -13.76 8.58 0.62
C MET A 161 -12.56 8.73 -0.31
N VAL A 162 -12.76 8.59 -1.63
CA VAL A 162 -11.68 8.81 -2.61
C VAL A 162 -11.12 10.22 -2.47
N LYS A 163 -11.99 11.23 -2.49
CA LYS A 163 -11.58 12.64 -2.46
C LYS A 163 -10.97 13.07 -1.12
N LYS A 164 -11.52 12.60 0.01
CA LYS A 164 -11.13 13.06 1.34
C LYS A 164 -10.00 12.25 1.98
N VAL A 165 -9.76 11.02 1.52
CA VAL A 165 -8.81 10.08 2.13
C VAL A 165 -7.78 9.60 1.12
N ILE A 166 -8.22 8.96 0.03
CA ILE A 166 -7.31 8.28 -0.91
C ILE A 166 -6.47 9.29 -1.70
N GLU A 167 -7.08 10.34 -2.23
CA GLU A 167 -6.38 11.39 -2.99
C GLU A 167 -5.34 12.11 -2.12
N PRO A 168 -5.65 12.58 -0.89
CA PRO A 168 -4.63 13.12 0.02
C PRO A 168 -3.48 12.17 0.32
N MET A 169 -3.77 10.89 0.64
CA MET A 169 -2.72 9.89 0.86
C MET A 169 -1.83 9.72 -0.39
N ALA A 170 -2.42 9.68 -1.58
CA ALA A 170 -1.68 9.56 -2.83
C ALA A 170 -0.84 10.81 -3.14
N CYS A 171 -1.35 12.01 -2.83
CA CYS A 171 -0.60 13.27 -2.94
C CYS A 171 0.62 13.32 -2.02
N GLU A 172 0.54 12.66 -0.86
CA GLU A 172 1.67 12.47 0.05
C GLU A 172 2.64 11.36 -0.41
N GLY A 173 2.36 10.75 -1.57
CA GLY A 173 3.19 9.70 -2.17
C GLY A 173 2.95 8.31 -1.61
N LEU A 174 1.90 8.11 -0.81
CA LEU A 174 1.56 6.83 -0.20
C LEU A 174 0.89 5.90 -1.23
N ARG A 175 1.25 4.63 -1.18
CA ARG A 175 0.53 3.56 -1.88
C ARG A 175 -0.72 3.21 -1.08
N THR A 176 -1.89 3.53 -1.62
CA THR A 176 -3.17 3.29 -0.96
C THR A 176 -3.70 1.89 -1.25
N ILE A 177 -3.93 1.09 -0.21
CA ILE A 177 -4.50 -0.26 -0.33
C ILE A 177 -5.84 -0.32 0.43
N CYS A 178 -6.88 -0.77 -0.25
CA CYS A 178 -8.15 -1.11 0.39
C CYS A 178 -8.14 -2.58 0.80
N ILE A 179 -8.70 -2.85 1.96
CA ILE A 179 -8.92 -4.18 2.51
C ILE A 179 -10.43 -4.36 2.69
N GLY A 180 -10.98 -5.44 2.16
CA GLY A 180 -12.40 -5.74 2.24
C GLY A 180 -12.67 -7.22 2.41
N TYR A 181 -13.92 -7.55 2.72
CA TYR A 181 -14.38 -8.94 2.81
C TYR A 181 -15.77 -9.12 2.21
N ARG A 182 -16.17 -10.36 1.98
CA ARG A 182 -17.53 -10.75 1.61
C ARG A 182 -17.85 -12.13 2.18
N ASP A 183 -19.04 -12.26 2.72
CA ASP A 183 -19.60 -13.55 3.13
C ASP A 183 -20.42 -14.15 1.98
N LEU A 184 -20.24 -15.44 1.75
CA LEU A 184 -20.85 -16.21 0.67
C LEU A 184 -21.50 -17.47 1.27
N PRO A 185 -22.70 -17.86 0.81
CA PRO A 185 -23.33 -19.09 1.26
C PRO A 185 -22.50 -20.30 0.82
N GLY A 186 -22.63 -21.41 1.56
CA GLY A 186 -22.03 -22.69 1.20
C GLY A 186 -22.91 -23.56 0.29
N ASP A 187 -24.20 -23.25 0.19
CA ASP A 187 -25.18 -24.01 -0.58
C ASP A 187 -26.14 -23.07 -1.36
N PRO A 188 -26.15 -23.11 -2.71
CA PRO A 188 -25.21 -23.86 -3.54
C PRO A 188 -23.79 -23.31 -3.39
N GLU A 189 -22.79 -24.16 -3.57
CA GLU A 189 -21.39 -23.73 -3.54
C GLU A 189 -21.14 -22.70 -4.66
N PRO A 190 -20.48 -21.56 -4.37
CA PRO A 190 -20.18 -20.56 -5.39
C PRO A 190 -19.31 -21.11 -6.53
N ASP A 191 -19.55 -20.62 -7.75
CA ASP A 191 -18.68 -20.92 -8.88
C ASP A 191 -17.34 -20.17 -8.73
N TRP A 192 -16.33 -20.88 -8.24
CA TRP A 192 -15.01 -20.33 -7.98
C TRP A 192 -14.23 -19.95 -9.23
N ASP A 193 -14.64 -20.37 -10.42
CA ASP A 193 -14.01 -19.97 -11.67
C ASP A 193 -14.57 -18.62 -12.17
N SER A 194 -15.78 -18.25 -11.73
CA SER A 194 -16.44 -16.97 -11.99
C SER A 194 -15.99 -15.85 -11.03
N GLU A 195 -14.68 -15.59 -10.97
CA GLU A 195 -14.08 -14.63 -10.03
C GLU A 195 -14.73 -13.24 -10.04
N ALA A 196 -15.15 -12.75 -11.21
CA ALA A 196 -15.76 -11.42 -11.34
C ALA A 196 -17.07 -11.29 -10.53
N GLU A 197 -17.83 -12.38 -10.42
CA GLU A 197 -19.07 -12.46 -9.64
C GLU A 197 -18.80 -12.70 -8.16
N ILE A 198 -17.68 -13.34 -7.83
CA ILE A 198 -17.24 -13.58 -6.44
C ILE A 198 -16.69 -12.30 -5.81
N VAL A 199 -15.83 -11.57 -6.54
CA VAL A 199 -15.15 -10.35 -6.05
C VAL A 199 -15.94 -9.09 -6.42
N THR A 200 -17.18 -9.02 -5.93
CA THR A 200 -18.10 -7.87 -5.94
C THR A 200 -18.85 -7.80 -4.60
N ASP A 201 -19.68 -6.78 -4.38
CA ASP A 201 -20.46 -6.57 -3.16
C ASP A 201 -19.66 -6.73 -1.86
N LEU A 202 -18.43 -6.21 -1.89
CA LEU A 202 -17.52 -6.28 -0.76
C LEU A 202 -17.97 -5.31 0.35
N THR A 203 -17.59 -5.63 1.58
CA THR A 203 -17.59 -4.72 2.71
C THR A 203 -16.17 -4.18 2.91
N CYS A 204 -16.00 -2.87 2.78
CA CYS A 204 -14.73 -2.19 3.05
C CYS A 204 -14.44 -2.21 4.56
N ILE A 205 -13.30 -2.77 4.94
CA ILE A 205 -12.82 -2.82 6.33
C ILE A 205 -11.98 -1.59 6.63
N ALA A 206 -10.97 -1.35 5.78
CA ALA A 206 -9.99 -0.29 5.97
C ALA A 206 -9.35 0.13 4.64
N VAL A 207 -8.89 1.38 4.60
CA VAL A 207 -7.95 1.86 3.58
C VAL A 207 -6.66 2.26 4.27
N VAL A 208 -5.53 1.75 3.82
CA VAL A 208 -4.22 2.05 4.41
C VAL A 208 -3.30 2.75 3.42
N GLY A 209 -2.56 3.73 3.90
CA GLY A 209 -1.49 4.40 3.18
C GLY A 209 -0.15 3.77 3.55
N ILE A 210 0.53 3.19 2.56
CA ILE A 210 1.80 2.49 2.73
C ILE A 210 2.91 3.32 2.09
N GLU A 211 3.99 3.59 2.82
CA GLU A 211 5.18 4.25 2.27
C GLU A 211 6.40 3.33 2.25
N ASP A 212 7.34 3.64 1.37
CA ASP A 212 8.71 3.13 1.41
C ASP A 212 9.58 4.24 2.04
N PRO A 213 9.92 4.15 3.33
CA PRO A 213 10.51 5.27 4.05
C PRO A 213 11.92 5.53 3.54
N VAL A 214 12.25 6.82 3.49
CA VAL A 214 13.59 7.33 3.15
C VAL A 214 14.57 6.88 4.23
N ARG A 215 15.78 6.48 3.84
CA ARG A 215 16.83 6.13 4.80
C ARG A 215 17.20 7.36 5.65
N PRO A 216 17.35 7.25 6.97
CA PRO A 216 17.64 8.40 7.84
C PRO A 216 18.85 9.24 7.40
N GLU A 217 19.87 8.60 6.84
CA GLU A 217 21.12 9.23 6.40
C GLU A 217 21.01 9.98 5.06
N VAL A 218 19.99 9.67 4.24
CA VAL A 218 19.90 10.14 2.85
C VAL A 218 19.69 11.66 2.72
N PRO A 219 18.78 12.31 3.47
CA PRO A 219 18.58 13.76 3.36
C PRO A 219 19.85 14.56 3.65
N GLU A 220 20.63 14.15 4.65
CA GLU A 220 21.88 14.81 5.00
C GLU A 220 22.99 14.53 3.98
N ALA A 221 23.04 13.31 3.42
CA ALA A 221 23.97 12.98 2.34
C ALA A 221 23.72 13.83 1.09
N ILE A 222 22.45 13.98 0.68
CA ILE A 222 22.07 14.82 -0.47
C ILE A 222 22.43 16.28 -0.25
N ARG A 223 22.16 16.81 0.95
CA ARG A 223 22.54 18.17 1.33
C ARG A 223 24.04 18.41 1.22
N LYS A 224 24.86 17.44 1.64
CA LYS A 224 26.32 17.51 1.49
C LYS A 224 26.75 17.52 0.02
N CYS A 225 26.15 16.66 -0.82
CA CYS A 225 26.41 16.65 -2.26
C CYS A 225 26.06 18.00 -2.92
N GLN A 226 24.88 18.54 -2.62
CA GLN A 226 24.43 19.82 -3.16
C GLN A 226 25.33 20.98 -2.72
N ARG A 227 25.76 21.02 -1.45
CA ARG A 227 26.74 22.02 -0.95
C ARG A 227 28.10 21.95 -1.66
N ALA A 228 28.49 20.77 -2.12
CA ALA A 228 29.71 20.57 -2.91
C ALA A 228 29.52 20.91 -4.41
N GLY A 229 28.35 21.44 -4.82
CA GLY A 229 28.04 21.76 -6.21
C GLY A 229 27.63 20.56 -7.07
N ILE A 230 27.37 19.40 -6.46
CA ILE A 230 26.96 18.19 -7.17
C ILE A 230 25.43 18.17 -7.30
N THR A 231 24.94 18.05 -8.53
CA THR A 231 23.49 17.96 -8.80
C THR A 231 23.00 16.52 -8.66
N VAL A 232 22.12 16.27 -7.68
CA VAL A 232 21.48 14.97 -7.48
C VAL A 232 20.18 14.88 -8.30
N ARG A 233 19.98 13.78 -9.02
CA ARG A 233 18.78 13.49 -9.83
C ARG A 233 18.23 12.13 -9.44
N MET A 234 16.91 12.05 -9.23
CA MET A 234 16.22 10.77 -9.05
C MET A 234 15.78 10.21 -10.40
N VAL A 235 16.07 8.94 -10.66
CA VAL A 235 15.57 8.20 -11.81
C VAL A 235 14.85 6.96 -11.29
N THR A 236 13.54 6.87 -11.48
CA THR A 236 12.74 5.78 -10.92
C THR A 236 11.59 5.38 -11.85
N GLY A 237 11.17 4.12 -11.74
CA GLY A 237 9.99 3.59 -12.42
C GLY A 237 8.67 3.78 -11.67
N ASP A 238 8.70 4.44 -10.50
CA ASP A 238 7.50 4.75 -9.73
C ASP A 238 6.64 5.85 -10.39
N ASN A 239 5.39 5.98 -9.95
CA ASN A 239 4.50 7.05 -10.37
C ASN A 239 5.09 8.43 -10.02
N ILE A 240 4.85 9.43 -10.89
CA ILE A 240 5.37 10.79 -10.74
C ILE A 240 5.06 11.45 -9.40
N ASN A 241 3.90 11.19 -8.81
CA ASN A 241 3.51 11.76 -7.52
C ASN A 241 4.34 11.18 -6.37
N THR A 242 4.54 9.86 -6.36
CA THR A 242 5.42 9.18 -5.40
C THR A 242 6.86 9.63 -5.56
N ALA A 243 7.36 9.70 -6.79
CA ALA A 243 8.72 10.16 -7.06
C ALA A 243 8.93 11.60 -6.56
N ARG A 244 7.98 12.50 -6.81
CA ARG A 244 8.01 13.89 -6.33
C ARG A 244 8.00 13.97 -4.80
N ALA A 245 7.11 13.23 -4.15
CA ALA A 245 7.00 13.22 -2.69
C ALA A 245 8.31 12.73 -2.05
N ILE A 246 8.90 11.64 -2.56
CA ILE A 246 10.17 11.10 -2.06
C ILE A 246 11.33 12.06 -2.38
N ALA A 247 11.36 12.67 -3.57
CA ALA A 247 12.38 13.64 -3.93
C ALA A 247 12.36 14.85 -2.98
N ALA A 248 11.16 15.32 -2.60
CA ALA A 248 11.00 16.40 -1.62
C ALA A 248 11.45 15.97 -0.21
N LYS A 249 11.04 14.79 0.26
CA LYS A 249 11.49 14.22 1.55
C LYS A 249 13.02 14.05 1.62
N CYS A 250 13.64 13.64 0.52
CA CYS A 250 15.09 13.50 0.39
C CYS A 250 15.83 14.85 0.27
N GLY A 251 15.14 15.96 0.01
CA GLY A 251 15.75 17.26 -0.27
C GLY A 251 16.38 17.38 -1.67
N ILE A 252 16.01 16.50 -2.61
CA ILE A 252 16.43 16.59 -4.02
C ILE A 252 15.75 17.80 -4.67
N ILE A 253 14.47 17.98 -4.39
CA ILE A 253 13.68 19.15 -4.80
C ILE A 253 13.26 19.92 -3.55
N GLN A 254 13.29 21.25 -3.60
CA GLN A 254 12.81 22.09 -2.51
C GLN A 254 11.56 22.86 -2.95
N PRO A 255 10.61 23.11 -2.04
CA PRO A 255 9.47 23.97 -2.32
C PRO A 255 9.95 25.36 -2.74
N GLY A 256 9.51 25.83 -3.91
CA GLY A 256 9.87 27.15 -4.44
C GLY A 256 11.03 27.16 -5.43
N ASP A 257 11.77 26.05 -5.57
CA ASP A 257 12.77 25.92 -6.62
C ASP A 257 12.10 25.66 -7.99
N ASP A 258 12.77 26.08 -9.05
CA ASP A 258 12.40 25.68 -10.42
C ASP A 258 12.87 24.24 -10.66
N PHE A 259 11.95 23.28 -10.60
CA PHE A 259 12.24 21.87 -10.83
C PHE A 259 11.32 21.27 -11.89
N LEU A 260 11.86 20.32 -12.65
CA LEU A 260 11.13 19.60 -13.68
C LEU A 260 11.00 18.12 -13.29
N CYS A 261 9.76 17.67 -13.08
CA CYS A 261 9.43 16.24 -13.00
C CYS A 261 8.88 15.79 -14.36
N LEU A 262 9.43 14.72 -14.92
CA LEU A 262 9.00 14.15 -16.21
C LEU A 262 8.53 12.72 -16.03
N GLU A 263 7.42 12.37 -16.66
CA GLU A 263 7.08 10.97 -16.90
C GLU A 263 7.95 10.40 -18.03
N GLY A 264 8.17 9.07 -18.03
CA GLY A 264 8.99 8.42 -19.05
C GLY A 264 8.48 8.64 -20.48
N LYS A 265 7.16 8.76 -20.68
CA LYS A 265 6.57 9.07 -21.99
C LYS A 265 6.96 10.47 -22.49
N ASP A 266 6.88 11.46 -21.61
CA ASP A 266 7.27 12.84 -21.93
C ASP A 266 8.77 12.98 -22.16
N PHE A 267 9.58 12.30 -21.34
CA PHE A 267 11.02 12.27 -21.53
C PHE A 267 11.37 11.69 -22.90
N ASN A 268 10.83 10.50 -23.25
CA ASN A 268 11.05 9.86 -24.54
C ASN A 268 10.59 10.74 -25.71
N ARG A 269 9.44 11.41 -25.61
CA ARG A 269 8.95 12.33 -26.65
C ARG A 269 9.88 13.54 -26.85
N ARG A 270 10.56 14.00 -25.80
CA ARG A 270 11.49 15.15 -25.88
C ARG A 270 12.84 14.78 -26.46
N ILE A 271 13.29 13.53 -26.27
CA ILE A 271 14.63 13.10 -26.71
C ILE A 271 14.61 12.29 -28.00
N ARG A 272 13.46 11.73 -28.39
CA ARG A 272 13.32 10.92 -29.61
C ARG A 272 12.61 11.70 -30.71
N ASN A 273 13.08 11.54 -31.95
CA ASN A 273 12.41 12.04 -33.14
C ASN A 273 11.19 11.16 -33.53
N GLU A 274 10.48 11.50 -34.61
CA GLU A 274 9.31 10.73 -35.10
C GLU A 274 9.63 9.25 -35.42
N LYS A 275 10.91 8.89 -35.57
CA LYS A 275 11.39 7.53 -35.83
C LYS A 275 11.82 6.78 -34.57
N GLY A 276 11.76 7.41 -33.40
CA GLY A 276 12.15 6.79 -32.13
C GLY A 276 13.64 6.77 -31.85
N GLU A 277 14.44 7.49 -32.65
CA GLU A 277 15.88 7.72 -32.48
C GLU A 277 16.14 8.92 -31.57
#